data_AF-A0A843CUD1-F1
#
_entry.id   AF-A0A843CUD1-F1
#
_cell.length_a   1.000
_cell.length_b   1.000
_cell.length_c   1.000
_cell.angle_alpha   90.00
_cell.angle_beta   90.00
_cell.angle_gamma   90.00
#
_symmetry.space_group_name_H-M   'P 1'
#
loop_
_entity.id
_entity.type
_entity.pdbx_description
1 polymer ?
#
loop_
_entity_poly.entity_id
_entity_poly.type
_entity_poly.pdbx_seq_one_letter_code
_entity_poly.pdbx_strand_id
1 'polypeptide(L)'
;MIRAVRMRLHPNSGQRRFIDETIRVHCYVYNALITAVGLYFESNGHYPSENQLNRVCTRIWKNVPSFHGIYQNTMNCISKRVLRAYRKCNPSVRTRTYTDEDGSAGIAFGLTRPRFKKPGRYKSFEYLSNRSFSIVSDAKGRRRWLKLGKMDGTLRCYNQNTPIDGIPKTCTVSRENCGTHCE
;
A
#
# COMPACT_ATOMS: atom_id res chain seq x y z
N MET A 1 -8.36 12.40 -14.73
CA MET A 1 -7.70 13.10 -13.60
C MET A 1 -8.00 12.34 -12.30
N ILE A 2 -7.00 11.95 -11.51
CA ILE A 2 -7.23 11.26 -10.22
C ILE A 2 -7.47 12.35 -9.16
N ARG A 3 -8.71 12.47 -8.67
CA ARG A 3 -9.04 13.35 -7.55
C ARG A 3 -8.83 12.61 -6.24
N ALA A 4 -8.04 13.18 -5.33
CA ALA A 4 -7.90 12.68 -3.97
C ALA A 4 -8.80 13.50 -3.04
N VAL A 5 -9.72 12.85 -2.35
CA VAL A 5 -10.61 13.51 -1.37
C VAL A 5 -10.05 13.30 0.03
N ARG A 6 -9.82 14.39 0.75
CA ARG A 6 -9.44 14.35 2.17
C ARG A 6 -10.71 14.39 3.01
N MET A 7 -10.81 13.49 3.98
CA MET A 7 -11.95 13.41 4.90
C MET A 7 -11.43 13.13 6.32
N ARG A 8 -12.06 13.73 7.32
CA ARG A 8 -11.79 13.40 8.72
C ARG A 8 -12.58 12.15 9.10
N LEU A 9 -11.87 11.16 9.63
CA LEU A 9 -12.40 9.84 9.99
C LEU A 9 -12.59 9.76 11.50
N HIS A 10 -13.76 9.28 11.96
CA HIS A 10 -14.03 9.04 13.38
C HIS A 10 -14.26 7.54 13.64
N PRO A 11 -13.18 6.74 13.69
CA PRO A 11 -13.29 5.32 14.05
C PRO A 11 -13.59 5.16 15.54
N ASN A 12 -14.38 4.15 15.89
CA ASN A 12 -14.39 3.59 17.25
C ASN A 12 -13.11 2.74 17.51
N SER A 13 -12.93 2.23 18.72
CA SER A 13 -11.75 1.44 19.11
C SER A 13 -11.53 0.19 18.24
N GLY A 14 -12.59 -0.56 17.93
CA GLY A 14 -12.53 -1.75 17.06
C GLY A 14 -12.15 -1.40 15.62
N GLN A 15 -12.78 -0.37 15.07
CA GLN A 15 -12.49 0.15 13.71
C GLN A 15 -11.05 0.67 13.62
N ARG A 16 -10.57 1.36 14.66
CA ARG A 16 -9.19 1.84 14.73
C ARG A 16 -8.21 0.68 14.71
N ARG A 17 -8.44 -0.34 15.54
CA ARG A 17 -7.64 -1.56 15.59
C ARG A 17 -7.60 -2.26 14.23
N PHE A 18 -8.74 -2.38 13.56
CA PHE A 18 -8.82 -2.97 12.22
C PHE A 18 -7.99 -2.20 11.18
N ILE A 19 -8.07 -0.87 11.17
CA ILE A 19 -7.32 -0.01 10.25
C ILE A 19 -5.81 -0.16 10.50
N ASP A 20 -5.40 -0.06 11.76
CA ASP A 20 -3.98 -0.16 12.13
C ASP A 20 -3.42 -1.56 11.80
N GLU A 21 -4.19 -2.62 12.05
CA GLU A 21 -3.81 -3.99 11.68
C GLU A 21 -3.73 -4.18 10.17
N THR A 22 -4.69 -3.65 9.42
CA THR A 22 -4.68 -3.70 7.95
C THR A 22 -3.41 -3.03 7.41
N ILE A 23 -3.06 -1.85 7.92
CA ILE A 23 -1.83 -1.13 7.56
C ILE A 23 -0.59 -1.95 7.92
N ARG A 24 -0.57 -2.58 9.10
CA ARG A 24 0.54 -3.42 9.58
C ARG A 24 0.76 -4.61 8.65
N VAL A 25 -0.30 -5.35 8.32
CA VAL A 25 -0.22 -6.50 7.41
C VAL A 25 0.25 -6.06 6.02
N HIS A 26 -0.28 -4.96 5.49
CA HIS A 26 0.16 -4.46 4.19
C HIS A 26 1.64 -4.04 4.19
N CYS A 27 2.11 -3.42 5.28
CA CYS A 27 3.51 -3.08 5.46
C CYS A 27 4.41 -4.32 5.49
N TYR A 28 3.99 -5.36 6.22
CA TYR A 28 4.69 -6.63 6.29
C TYR A 28 4.79 -7.28 4.91
N VAL A 29 3.67 -7.44 4.21
CA VAL A 29 3.63 -8.05 2.88
C VAL A 29 4.48 -7.24 1.89
N TYR A 30 4.44 -5.90 1.95
CA TYR A 30 5.28 -5.05 1.10
C TYR A 30 6.78 -5.35 1.29
N ASN A 31 7.23 -5.42 2.54
CA ASN A 31 8.64 -5.71 2.86
C ASN A 31 9.03 -7.15 2.49
N ALA A 32 8.14 -8.12 2.71
CA ALA A 32 8.35 -9.51 2.30
C ALA A 32 8.51 -9.63 0.78
N LEU A 33 7.67 -8.92 0.01
CA LEU A 33 7.76 -8.91 -1.45
C LEU A 33 9.01 -8.17 -1.97
N ILE A 34 9.50 -7.12 -1.30
CA ILE A 34 10.81 -6.53 -1.63
C ILE A 34 11.91 -7.59 -1.52
N THR A 35 11.91 -8.34 -0.42
CA THR A 35 12.89 -9.42 -0.21
C THR A 35 12.78 -10.48 -1.29
N ALA A 36 11.56 -10.93 -1.58
CA ALA A 36 11.29 -11.94 -2.61
C ALA A 36 11.73 -11.50 -4.01
N VAL A 37 11.50 -10.23 -4.38
CA VAL A 37 11.97 -9.69 -5.67
C VAL A 37 13.50 -9.64 -5.71
N GLY A 38 14.15 -9.22 -4.62
CA GLY A 38 15.60 -9.18 -4.50
C GLY A 38 16.24 -10.55 -4.73
N LEU A 39 15.77 -11.56 -4.00
CA LEU A 39 16.25 -12.95 -4.12
C LEU A 39 15.96 -13.52 -5.52
N TYR A 40 14.77 -13.26 -6.07
CA TYR A 40 14.43 -13.72 -7.42
C TYR A 40 15.38 -13.13 -8.47
N PHE A 41 15.70 -11.84 -8.37
CA PHE A 41 16.61 -11.18 -9.29
C PHE A 41 18.04 -11.72 -9.17
N GLU A 42 18.53 -11.94 -7.95
CA GLU A 42 19.84 -12.56 -7.72
C GLU A 42 19.95 -13.95 -8.36
N SER A 43 18.89 -14.76 -8.31
CA SER A 43 18.91 -16.11 -8.87
C SER A 43 18.63 -16.18 -10.38
N ASN A 44 17.86 -15.26 -10.96
CA ASN A 44 17.37 -15.36 -12.34
C ASN A 44 17.88 -14.25 -13.27
N GLY A 45 18.52 -13.21 -12.75
CA GLY A 45 18.99 -12.05 -13.53
C GLY A 45 17.88 -11.13 -14.05
N HIS A 46 16.61 -11.39 -13.71
CA HIS A 46 15.47 -10.57 -14.15
C HIS A 46 14.41 -10.42 -13.06
N TYR A 47 13.51 -9.44 -13.22
CA TYR A 47 12.40 -9.23 -12.28
C TYR A 47 11.30 -10.30 -12.42
N PRO A 48 10.64 -10.70 -11.32
CA PRO A 48 9.49 -11.58 -11.40
C PRO A 48 8.29 -10.87 -12.03
N SER A 49 7.46 -11.64 -12.72
CA SER A 49 6.15 -11.19 -13.20
C SER A 49 5.18 -10.90 -12.05
N GLU A 50 4.13 -10.12 -12.34
CA GLU A 50 3.07 -9.86 -11.36
C GLU A 50 2.40 -11.16 -10.89
N ASN A 51 2.20 -12.12 -11.79
CA ASN A 51 1.61 -13.41 -11.46
C ASN A 51 2.49 -14.22 -10.49
N GLN A 52 3.82 -14.19 -10.66
CA GLN A 52 4.74 -14.83 -9.71
C GLN A 52 4.65 -14.19 -8.32
N LEU A 53 4.60 -12.86 -8.24
CA LEU A 53 4.43 -12.18 -6.94
C LEU A 53 3.05 -12.43 -6.32
N ASN A 54 1.98 -12.51 -7.13
CA ASN A 54 0.64 -12.86 -6.64
C ASN A 54 0.59 -14.29 -6.06
N ARG A 55 1.38 -15.22 -6.61
CA ARG A 55 1.56 -16.56 -6.02
C ARG A 55 2.25 -16.48 -4.65
N VAL A 56 3.24 -15.60 -4.49
CA VAL A 56 3.88 -15.35 -3.18
C VAL A 56 2.87 -14.76 -2.19
N CYS A 57 2.09 -13.75 -2.58
CA CYS A 57 1.01 -13.19 -1.76
C CYS A 57 0.02 -14.27 -1.31
N THR A 58 -0.37 -15.15 -2.23
CA THR A 58 -1.29 -16.27 -1.94
C THR A 58 -0.71 -17.24 -0.93
N ARG A 59 0.58 -17.59 -1.06
CA ARG A 59 1.27 -18.45 -0.09
C ARG A 59 1.37 -17.79 1.29
N ILE A 60 1.72 -16.51 1.34
CA ILE A 60 1.76 -15.74 2.60
C ILE A 60 0.38 -15.76 3.28
N TRP A 61 -0.69 -15.48 2.52
CA TRP A 61 -2.05 -15.48 3.07
C TRP A 61 -2.44 -16.85 3.62
N LYS A 62 -2.18 -17.94 2.88
CA LYS A 62 -2.49 -19.31 3.31
C LYS A 62 -1.72 -19.75 4.56
N ASN A 63 -0.46 -19.34 4.67
CA ASN A 63 0.43 -19.79 5.74
C ASN A 63 0.34 -18.92 7.00
N VAL A 64 -0.31 -17.76 6.95
CA VAL A 64 -0.39 -16.82 8.06
C VAL A 64 -1.86 -16.54 8.41
N PRO A 65 -2.48 -17.37 9.27
CA PRO A 65 -3.89 -17.25 9.62
C PRO A 65 -4.31 -15.88 10.17
N SER A 66 -3.38 -15.18 10.85
CA SER A 66 -3.62 -13.83 11.37
C SER A 66 -3.91 -12.80 10.26
N PHE A 67 -3.59 -13.11 8.99
CA PHE A 67 -3.89 -12.24 7.85
C PHE A 67 -5.27 -12.49 7.24
N HIS A 68 -6.02 -13.49 7.70
CA HIS A 68 -7.36 -13.77 7.19
C HIS A 68 -8.38 -12.67 7.51
N GLY A 69 -8.05 -11.75 8.43
CA GLY A 69 -8.81 -10.53 8.68
C GLY A 69 -8.83 -9.55 7.49
N ILE A 70 -7.99 -9.73 6.47
CA ILE A 70 -8.01 -8.97 5.22
C ILE A 70 -8.27 -9.90 4.02
N TYR A 71 -8.78 -9.34 2.91
CA TYR A 71 -9.00 -10.12 1.70
C TYR A 71 -7.67 -10.44 1.02
N GLN A 72 -7.47 -11.68 0.56
CA GLN A 72 -6.28 -12.06 -0.22
C GLN A 72 -6.03 -11.10 -1.40
N ASN A 73 -7.11 -10.68 -2.07
CA ASN A 73 -7.04 -9.75 -3.20
C ASN A 73 -6.37 -8.40 -2.84
N THR A 74 -6.45 -7.91 -1.61
CA THR A 74 -5.74 -6.67 -1.24
C THR A 74 -4.22 -6.86 -1.23
N MET A 75 -3.72 -8.08 -1.00
CA MET A 75 -2.30 -8.38 -1.11
C MET A 75 -1.80 -8.32 -2.56
N ASN A 76 -2.65 -8.62 -3.54
CA ASN A 76 -2.31 -8.48 -4.97
C ASN A 76 -2.19 -7.00 -5.39
N CYS A 77 -2.77 -6.05 -4.66
CA CYS A 77 -2.45 -4.62 -4.88
C CYS A 77 -1.01 -4.30 -4.46
N ILE A 78 -0.50 -4.98 -3.44
CA ILE A 78 0.84 -4.75 -2.91
C ILE A 78 1.90 -5.23 -3.91
N SER A 79 1.69 -6.36 -4.59
CA SER A 79 2.60 -6.84 -5.64
C SER A 79 2.78 -5.80 -6.76
N LYS A 80 1.67 -5.22 -7.26
CA LYS A 80 1.70 -4.10 -8.21
C LYS A 80 2.47 -2.90 -7.69
N ARG A 81 2.27 -2.54 -6.42
CA ARG A 81 2.95 -1.41 -5.78
C ARG A 81 4.46 -1.66 -5.65
N VAL A 82 4.87 -2.88 -5.33
CA VAL A 82 6.28 -3.28 -5.26
C VAL A 82 6.92 -3.25 -6.64
N LEU A 83 6.30 -3.84 -7.66
CA LEU A 83 6.81 -3.78 -9.04
C LEU A 83 6.96 -2.35 -9.54
N ARG A 84 5.98 -1.47 -9.26
CA ARG A 84 6.09 -0.03 -9.58
C ARG A 84 7.25 0.62 -8.83
N ALA A 85 7.50 0.26 -7.58
CA ALA A 85 8.62 0.79 -6.82
C ALA A 85 9.96 0.35 -7.42
N TYR A 86 10.11 -0.93 -7.79
CA TYR A 86 11.30 -1.43 -8.48
C TYR A 86 11.50 -0.79 -9.85
N ARG A 87 10.44 -0.63 -10.65
CA ARG A 87 10.52 0.09 -11.93
C ARG A 87 11.02 1.53 -11.76
N LYS A 88 10.60 2.23 -10.71
CA LYS A 88 11.12 3.57 -10.39
C LYS A 88 12.57 3.57 -9.93
N CYS A 89 13.04 2.45 -9.39
CA CYS A 89 14.43 2.27 -9.02
C CYS A 89 15.30 1.78 -10.19
N ASN A 90 14.72 1.44 -11.34
CA ASN A 90 15.51 0.92 -12.46
C ASN A 90 16.51 1.98 -12.98
N PRO A 91 17.74 1.56 -13.29
CA PRO A 91 18.88 2.44 -13.51
C PRO A 91 18.94 3.08 -14.91
N SER A 92 17.84 3.26 -15.65
CA SER A 92 17.91 4.11 -16.86
C SER A 92 18.29 5.56 -16.54
N VAL A 93 18.40 5.92 -15.25
CA VAL A 93 18.76 7.24 -14.75
C VAL A 93 19.99 7.20 -13.81
N ARG A 94 20.57 6.02 -13.51
CA ARG A 94 21.74 5.89 -12.61
C ARG A 94 22.70 4.81 -13.09
N THR A 95 23.28 5.01 -14.27
CA THR A 95 24.52 4.35 -14.67
C THR A 95 25.62 4.88 -13.78
N ARG A 96 26.09 4.09 -12.81
CA ARG A 96 27.38 4.37 -12.17
C ARG A 96 28.44 3.65 -12.98
N THR A 97 29.15 4.42 -13.79
CA THR A 97 30.44 4.02 -14.33
C THR A 97 31.42 3.93 -13.17
N TYR A 98 32.14 2.82 -13.10
CA TYR A 98 33.30 2.68 -12.22
C TYR A 98 34.48 2.24 -13.07
N THR A 99 35.68 2.55 -12.59
CA THR A 99 36.92 2.12 -13.22
C THR A 99 37.49 1.01 -12.36
N ASP A 100 37.70 -0.16 -12.95
CA ASP A 100 38.45 -1.24 -12.29
C ASP A 100 39.91 -0.83 -12.10
N GLU A 101 40.64 -1.54 -11.22
CA GLU A 101 42.05 -1.28 -10.91
C GLU A 101 42.95 -1.33 -12.16
N ASP A 102 42.53 -2.07 -13.20
CA ASP A 102 43.20 -2.19 -14.50
C ASP A 102 42.87 -1.05 -15.49
N GLY A 103 42.11 -0.04 -15.07
CA GLY A 103 41.74 1.12 -15.91
C GLY A 103 40.57 0.87 -16.87
N SER A 104 39.95 -0.31 -16.83
CA SER A 104 38.75 -0.65 -17.61
C SER A 104 37.49 -0.03 -17.00
N ALA A 105 36.66 0.59 -17.84
CA ALA A 105 35.38 1.16 -17.42
C ALA A 105 34.28 0.08 -17.39
N GLY A 106 33.78 -0.22 -16.20
CA GLY A 106 32.66 -1.14 -15.96
C GLY A 106 31.33 -0.40 -15.76
N ILE A 107 30.23 -1.03 -16.19
CA ILE A 107 28.87 -0.59 -15.83
C ILE A 107 28.39 -1.46 -14.68
N ALA A 108 28.28 -0.87 -13.47
CA ALA A 108 27.69 -1.57 -12.34
C ALA A 108 26.17 -1.63 -12.52
N PHE A 109 25.65 -2.79 -12.91
CA PHE A 109 24.21 -3.08 -12.84
C PHE A 109 23.81 -3.40 -11.40
N GLY A 110 23.90 -2.40 -10.53
CA GLY A 110 23.39 -2.51 -9.17
C GLY A 110 21.87 -2.50 -9.16
N LEU A 111 21.25 -3.57 -8.66
CA LEU A 111 19.81 -3.58 -8.37
C LEU A 111 19.53 -2.52 -7.30
N THR A 112 19.03 -1.36 -7.69
CA THR A 112 18.55 -0.38 -6.72
C THR A 112 17.24 -0.90 -6.13
N ARG A 113 17.27 -1.32 -4.86
CA ARG A 113 16.11 -1.86 -4.17
C ARG A 113 15.25 -0.74 -3.57
N PRO A 114 13.91 -0.82 -3.67
CA PRO A 114 13.03 0.01 -2.86
C PRO A 114 13.34 -0.16 -1.37
N ARG A 115 13.29 0.94 -0.63
CA ARG A 115 13.54 0.90 0.82
C ARG A 115 12.41 0.16 1.54
N PHE A 116 12.79 -0.67 2.50
CA PHE A 116 11.88 -1.23 3.49
C PHE A 116 11.07 -0.12 4.16
N LYS A 117 9.81 -0.44 4.46
CA LYS A 117 8.91 0.46 5.18
C LYS A 117 8.89 0.06 6.64
N LYS A 118 9.27 0.99 7.51
CA LYS A 118 9.08 0.85 8.96
C LYS A 118 7.57 0.92 9.28
N PRO A 119 7.10 0.22 10.33
CA PRO A 119 5.76 0.44 10.88
C PRO A 119 5.51 1.95 11.10
N GLY A 120 4.38 2.47 10.63
CA GLY A 120 4.04 3.91 10.68
C GLY A 120 4.49 4.76 9.48
N ARG A 121 5.44 4.30 8.66
CA ARG A 121 5.77 4.92 7.34
C ARG A 121 4.90 4.37 6.21
N TYR A 122 4.30 3.20 6.42
CA TYR A 122 3.25 2.67 5.55
C TYR A 122 1.90 3.21 6.02
N LYS A 123 1.19 3.91 5.14
CA LYS A 123 -0.01 4.68 5.51
C LYS A 123 -1.24 4.38 4.66
N SER A 124 -1.16 3.49 3.69
CA SER A 124 -2.26 3.29 2.74
C SER A 124 -2.50 1.85 2.37
N PHE A 125 -3.77 1.48 2.29
CA PHE A 125 -4.23 0.19 1.80
C PHE A 125 -5.23 0.39 0.66
N GLU A 126 -5.37 -0.64 -0.16
CA GLU A 126 -6.21 -0.63 -1.35
C GLU A 126 -7.20 -1.80 -1.28
N TYR A 127 -8.41 -1.57 -1.76
CA TYR A 127 -9.40 -2.62 -1.98
C TYR A 127 -9.72 -2.67 -3.47
N LEU A 128 -9.70 -3.87 -4.05
CA LEU A 128 -10.02 -4.08 -5.47
C LEU A 128 -11.52 -4.07 -5.74
N SER A 129 -12.35 -4.37 -4.73
CA SER A 129 -13.80 -4.47 -4.89
C SER A 129 -14.49 -3.18 -4.49
N ASN A 130 -15.33 -2.66 -5.40
CA ASN A 130 -16.20 -1.50 -5.16
C ASN A 130 -17.20 -1.73 -4.01
N ARG A 131 -17.48 -3.00 -3.67
CA ARG A 131 -18.36 -3.35 -2.53
C ARG A 131 -17.65 -3.28 -1.18
N SER A 132 -16.31 -3.35 -1.20
CA SER A 132 -15.46 -3.36 0.00
C SER A 132 -14.91 -1.98 0.34
N PHE A 133 -15.02 -1.00 -0.56
CA PHE A 133 -14.56 0.35 -0.31
C PHE A 133 -15.47 1.34 -1.02
N SER A 134 -16.39 1.93 -0.28
CA SER A 134 -17.40 2.84 -0.83
C SER A 134 -17.78 3.92 0.18
N ILE A 135 -18.27 5.04 -0.33
CA ILE A 135 -18.89 6.09 0.46
C ILE A 135 -20.40 5.87 0.40
N VAL A 136 -21.01 5.73 1.56
CA VAL A 136 -22.45 5.58 1.74
C VAL A 136 -22.98 6.91 2.26
N SER A 137 -24.05 7.44 1.67
CA SER A 137 -24.73 8.64 2.16
C SER A 137 -26.08 8.32 2.76
N ASP A 138 -26.60 9.20 3.62
CA ASP A 138 -28.01 9.11 4.02
C ASP A 138 -28.92 9.46 2.83
N ALA A 139 -30.22 9.16 2.97
CA ALA A 139 -31.22 9.46 1.95
C ALA A 139 -31.30 10.97 1.59
N LYS A 140 -30.78 11.85 2.47
CA LYS A 140 -30.76 13.31 2.29
C LYS A 140 -29.40 13.84 1.81
N GLY A 141 -28.42 12.98 1.55
CA GLY A 141 -27.05 13.34 1.13
C GLY A 141 -26.20 14.09 2.16
N ARG A 142 -26.69 14.29 3.39
CA ARG A 142 -26.06 15.15 4.42
C ARG A 142 -24.96 14.44 5.18
N ARG A 143 -25.18 13.19 5.58
CA ARG A 143 -24.20 12.38 6.30
C ARG A 143 -23.55 11.38 5.36
N ARG A 144 -22.23 11.23 5.49
CA ARG A 144 -21.43 10.30 4.70
C ARG A 144 -20.67 9.36 5.62
N TRP A 145 -20.65 8.11 5.25
CA TRP A 145 -19.92 7.05 5.92
C TRP A 145 -19.02 6.34 4.92
N LEU A 146 -17.87 5.89 5.40
CA LEU A 146 -16.94 5.06 4.65
C LEU A 146 -17.15 3.61 5.05
N LYS A 147 -17.50 2.78 4.08
CA LYS A 147 -17.47 1.33 4.24
C LYS A 147 -16.07 0.82 3.93
N LEU A 148 -15.47 0.10 4.87
CA LEU A 148 -14.18 -0.57 4.71
C LEU A 148 -14.41 -2.08 4.74
N GLY A 149 -13.71 -2.83 3.89
CA GLY A 149 -14.03 -4.20 3.51
C GLY A 149 -14.57 -5.13 4.59
N LYS A 150 -13.67 -5.85 5.28
CA LYS A 150 -14.00 -6.77 6.39
C LYS A 150 -14.21 -6.04 7.73
N MET A 151 -14.36 -4.71 7.71
CA MET A 151 -14.55 -3.95 8.94
C MET A 151 -16.04 -3.97 9.30
N ASP A 152 -16.33 -4.20 10.57
CA ASP A 152 -17.71 -4.14 11.05
C ASP A 152 -18.23 -2.71 11.05
N GLY A 153 -19.43 -2.56 10.49
CA GLY A 153 -20.14 -1.29 10.36
C GLY A 153 -19.52 -0.33 9.36
N THR A 154 -19.89 0.95 9.50
CA THR A 154 -19.39 2.02 8.65
C THR A 154 -18.67 3.06 9.50
N LEU A 155 -17.66 3.70 8.91
CA LEU A 155 -16.86 4.70 9.59
C LEU A 155 -17.39 6.09 9.24
N ARG A 156 -17.68 6.90 10.25
CA ARG A 156 -18.22 8.23 10.03
C ARG A 156 -17.16 9.15 9.42
N CYS A 157 -17.53 9.84 8.35
CA CYS A 157 -16.65 10.77 7.64
C CYS A 157 -17.18 12.20 7.72
N TYR A 158 -16.28 13.15 8.01
CA TYR A 158 -16.57 14.58 7.93
C TYR A 158 -15.79 15.17 6.75
N ASN A 159 -16.55 15.50 5.71
CA ASN A 159 -16.28 16.47 4.65
C ASN A 159 -17.54 16.47 3.75
N GLN A 160 -18.62 17.09 4.24
CA GLN A 160 -19.97 16.94 3.68
C GLN A 160 -20.16 17.74 2.38
N ASN A 161 -19.36 18.80 2.19
CA ASN A 161 -19.57 19.78 1.13
C ASN A 161 -18.79 19.47 -0.15
N THR A 162 -17.74 18.62 -0.10
CA THR A 162 -16.97 18.28 -1.30
C THR A 162 -17.70 17.22 -2.13
N PRO A 163 -18.04 17.45 -3.42
CA PRO A 163 -18.57 16.40 -4.29
C PRO A 163 -17.54 15.27 -4.46
N ILE A 164 -17.99 14.02 -4.40
CA ILE A 164 -17.11 12.87 -4.58
C ILE A 164 -17.52 12.16 -5.86
N ASP A 165 -16.83 12.52 -6.94
CA ASP A 165 -17.06 11.90 -8.24
C ASP A 165 -16.27 10.59 -8.31
N GLY A 166 -16.99 9.49 -8.55
CA GLY A 166 -16.41 8.17 -8.78
C GLY A 166 -16.25 7.29 -7.54
N ILE A 167 -15.52 6.20 -7.71
CA ILE A 167 -15.38 5.14 -6.69
C ILE A 167 -14.00 5.26 -6.05
N PRO A 168 -13.92 5.43 -4.71
CA PRO A 168 -12.63 5.47 -4.04
C PRO A 168 -11.96 4.09 -4.17
N LYS A 169 -10.64 4.05 -4.42
CA LYS A 169 -9.87 2.79 -4.56
C LYS A 169 -8.80 2.59 -3.49
N THR A 170 -8.32 3.69 -2.91
CA THR A 170 -7.20 3.72 -1.97
C THR A 170 -7.60 4.53 -0.75
N CYS A 171 -7.36 3.97 0.44
CA CYS A 171 -7.44 4.71 1.69
C CYS A 171 -6.02 5.07 2.13
N THR A 172 -5.74 6.35 2.32
CA THR A 172 -4.47 6.82 2.92
C THR A 172 -4.78 7.45 4.27
N VAL A 173 -4.24 6.87 5.32
CA VAL A 173 -4.42 7.29 6.70
C VAL A 173 -3.24 8.16 7.11
N SER A 174 -3.50 9.46 7.29
CA SER A 174 -2.59 10.38 7.96
C SER A 174 -3.14 10.67 9.36
N ARG A 175 -2.26 10.71 10.37
CA ARG A 175 -2.61 11.37 11.62
C ARG A 175 -2.74 12.86 11.34
N GLU A 176 -3.82 13.47 11.80
CA GLU A 176 -3.90 14.93 11.95
C GLU A 176 -2.82 15.31 12.97
N ASN A 177 -2.03 16.35 12.71
CA ASN A 177 -1.07 16.86 13.69
C ASN A 177 -1.90 17.44 14.86
N CYS A 178 -2.09 16.68 15.94
CA CYS A 178 -2.63 17.20 17.19
C CYS A 178 -1.52 17.95 17.94
N GLY A 179 -1.02 19.05 17.36
CA GLY A 179 0.17 19.73 17.85
C GLY A 179 0.23 21.20 17.45
N THR A 180 -0.68 21.98 18.02
CA THR A 180 -0.38 23.29 18.63
C THR A 180 -1.24 23.36 19.88
N HIS A 181 -0.73 22.83 20.99
CA HIS A 181 -1.03 23.40 22.29
C HIS A 181 -0.52 24.84 22.23
N CYS A 182 -1.41 25.80 22.05
CA CYS A 182 -1.18 27.13 22.60
C CYS A 182 -1.83 27.07 23.99
N GLU A 183 -1.00 26.97 25.01
CA GLU A 183 -1.37 27.47 26.35
C GLU A 183 -1.48 29.00 26.29
#